data_AF-A0A9D4J2I3-F1
#
_entry.id   AF-A0A9D4J2I3-F1
#
_cell.length_a   1.000
_cell.length_b   1.000
_cell.length_c   1.000
_cell.angle_alpha   90.00
_cell.angle_beta   90.00
_cell.angle_gamma   90.00
#
_symmetry.space_group_name_H-M   'P 1'
#
loop_
_entity.id
_entity.type
_entity.pdbx_description
1 polymer ?
#
loop_
_entity_poly.entity_id
_entity_poly.type
_entity_poly.pdbx_seq_one_letter_code
_entity_poly.pdbx_strand_id
1 'polypeptide(L)'
;MKLCASSFFLPNQFQEEISNLGKGLMVELFGGKSNDSSESLRHNIFTKKVTSAETFVTPERLPPKSHTTICHSQRVLYRIMVWMGMAKNTSKCARSGR
;
A
#
# COMPACT_ATOMS: atom_id res chain seq x y z
N MET A 1 1.35 2.30 13.53
CA MET A 1 0.82 3.44 12.74
C MET A 1 1.56 4.80 12.87
N LYS A 2 1.83 5.36 14.07
CA LYS A 2 2.47 6.70 14.19
C LYS A 2 3.79 6.87 13.42
N LEU A 3 4.64 5.83 13.39
CA LEU A 3 5.93 5.82 12.68
C LEU A 3 5.79 5.93 11.15
N CYS A 4 4.75 5.34 10.57
CA CYS A 4 4.54 5.37 9.12
C CYS A 4 4.21 6.79 8.64
N ALA A 5 3.32 7.49 9.36
CA ALA A 5 2.93 8.85 9.00
C ALA A 5 4.11 9.83 9.03
N SER A 6 4.99 9.76 10.04
CA SER A 6 6.16 10.62 10.14
C SER A 6 7.12 10.46 8.96
N SER A 7 7.29 9.23 8.44
CA SER A 7 8.19 8.98 7.31
C SER A 7 7.74 9.68 6.03
N PHE A 8 6.44 9.90 5.82
CA PHE A 8 5.95 10.61 4.62
C PHE A 8 6.27 12.12 4.63
N PHE A 9 6.56 12.71 5.80
CA PHE A 9 6.88 14.14 5.93
C PHE A 9 8.37 14.44 5.86
N LEU A 10 9.23 13.42 5.96
CA LEU A 10 10.67 13.63 5.94
C LEU A 10 11.15 13.87 4.50
N PRO A 11 11.97 14.91 4.26
CA PRO A 11 12.58 15.12 2.96
C PRO A 11 13.53 13.97 2.61
N ASN A 12 13.65 13.66 1.31
CA ASN A 12 14.63 12.72 0.76
C ASN A 12 14.48 11.25 1.21
N GLN A 13 13.28 10.82 1.57
CA GLN A 13 12.99 9.42 1.86
C GLN A 13 13.11 8.56 0.62
N PHE A 14 13.80 7.42 0.75
CA PHE A 14 13.96 6.49 -0.36
C PHE A 14 12.62 5.87 -0.73
N GLN A 15 12.33 5.79 -2.03
CA GLN A 15 11.07 5.23 -2.53
C GLN A 15 10.81 3.81 -2.02
N GLU A 16 11.87 3.04 -1.76
CA GLU A 16 11.82 1.69 -1.22
C GLU A 16 11.34 1.66 0.24
N GLU A 17 11.79 2.58 1.07
CA GLU A 17 11.41 2.66 2.49
C GLU A 17 9.91 2.97 2.63
N ILE A 18 9.43 3.96 1.87
CA ILE A 18 8.00 4.30 1.81
C ILE A 18 7.17 3.13 1.25
N SER A 19 7.71 2.40 0.29
CA SER A 19 7.06 1.21 -0.27
C SER A 19 6.92 0.09 0.76
N ASN A 20 7.96 -0.16 1.54
CA ASN A 20 7.97 -1.18 2.58
C ASN A 20 7.06 -0.81 3.76
N LEU A 21 7.10 0.45 4.20
CA LEU A 21 6.19 0.99 5.21
C LEU A 21 4.73 0.91 4.76
N GLY A 22 4.45 1.25 3.49
CA GLY A 22 3.12 1.12 2.90
C GLY A 22 2.62 -0.32 2.88
N LYS A 23 3.47 -1.28 2.49
CA LYS A 23 3.13 -2.71 2.54
C LYS A 23 2.83 -3.18 3.96
N GLY A 24 3.70 -2.87 4.92
CA GLY A 24 3.51 -3.24 6.33
C GLY A 24 2.22 -2.67 6.91
N LEU A 25 1.93 -1.40 6.62
CA LEU A 25 0.68 -0.75 7.02
C LEU A 25 -0.56 -1.48 6.46
N MET A 26 -0.53 -1.88 5.18
CA MET A 26 -1.67 -2.62 4.61
C MET A 26 -1.81 -4.02 5.20
N VAL A 27 -0.71 -4.68 5.56
CA VAL A 27 -0.78 -5.98 6.26
C VAL A 27 -1.47 -5.80 7.63
N GLU A 28 -1.05 -4.80 8.42
CA GLU A 28 -1.68 -4.48 9.72
C GLU A 28 -3.17 -4.10 9.57
N LEU A 29 -3.52 -3.25 8.60
CA LEU A 29 -4.89 -2.77 8.38
C LEU A 29 -5.87 -3.89 8.07
N PHE A 30 -5.40 -4.94 7.40
CA PHE A 30 -6.18 -6.13 7.06
C PHE A 30 -6.04 -7.25 8.11
N GLY A 31 -5.49 -6.96 9.29
CA GLY A 31 -5.40 -7.89 10.42
C GLY A 31 -4.32 -8.96 10.28
N GLY A 32 -3.35 -8.76 9.38
CA GLY A 32 -2.16 -9.60 9.27
C GLY A 32 -1.11 -9.27 10.32
N LYS A 33 -0.16 -10.19 10.50
CA LYS A 33 1.01 -10.02 11.38
C LYS A 33 2.16 -9.37 10.61
N SER A 34 3.13 -8.78 11.32
CA SER A 34 4.30 -8.13 10.72
C SER A 34 5.11 -9.01 9.75
N ASN A 35 5.05 -10.32 9.92
CA ASN A 35 5.79 -11.29 9.11
C ASN A 35 4.94 -11.87 7.97
N ASP A 36 3.67 -11.50 7.87
CA ASP A 36 2.80 -11.97 6.79
C ASP A 36 3.10 -11.20 5.51
N SER A 37 3.14 -11.90 4.38
CA SER A 37 3.20 -11.25 3.07
C SER A 37 1.80 -10.79 2.65
N SER A 38 1.73 -9.73 1.84
CA SER A 38 0.45 -9.23 1.32
C SER A 38 -0.28 -10.32 0.52
N GLU A 39 0.46 -11.17 -0.20
CA GLU A 39 -0.07 -12.27 -1.01
C GLU A 39 -0.66 -13.38 -0.13
N SER A 40 0.05 -13.81 0.93
CA SER A 40 -0.46 -14.86 1.82
C SER A 40 -1.67 -14.38 2.61
N LEU A 41 -1.65 -13.14 3.10
CA LEU A 41 -2.78 -12.53 3.79
C LEU A 41 -4.01 -12.45 2.88
N ARG A 42 -3.81 -12.03 1.63
CA ARG A 42 -4.89 -11.94 0.63
C ARG A 42 -5.50 -13.29 0.33
N HIS A 43 -4.68 -14.33 0.16
CA HIS A 43 -5.15 -15.70 -0.04
C HIS A 43 -5.95 -16.17 1.17
N ASN A 44 -5.44 -16.01 2.38
CA ASN A 44 -6.11 -16.46 3.60
C ASN A 44 -7.46 -15.78 3.82
N ILE A 45 -7.54 -14.46 3.59
CA ILE A 45 -8.80 -13.71 3.69
C ILE A 45 -9.78 -14.16 2.61
N PHE A 46 -9.31 -14.38 1.38
CA PHE A 46 -10.16 -14.86 0.30
C PHE A 46 -10.73 -16.24 0.63
N THR A 47 -9.91 -17.20 1.03
CA THR A 47 -10.35 -18.54 1.41
C THR A 47 -11.39 -18.49 2.51
N LYS A 48 -11.13 -17.73 3.59
CA LYS A 48 -12.09 -17.56 4.69
C LYS A 48 -13.43 -16.99 4.21
N LYS A 49 -13.40 -16.01 3.31
CA LYS A 49 -14.62 -15.41 2.74
C LYS A 49 -15.37 -16.40 1.87
N VAL A 50 -14.68 -17.14 1.00
CA VAL A 50 -15.32 -18.16 0.14
C VAL A 50 -15.96 -19.25 0.98
N THR A 51 -15.31 -19.72 2.04
CA THR A 51 -15.85 -20.80 2.89
C THR A 51 -17.05 -20.38 3.75
N SER A 52 -17.24 -19.07 3.98
CA SER A 52 -18.32 -18.52 4.83
C SER A 52 -19.37 -17.73 4.05
N ALA A 53 -19.22 -17.61 2.73
CA ALA A 53 -20.04 -16.74 1.91
C ALA A 53 -21.34 -17.43 1.48
N GLU A 54 -22.46 -16.79 1.79
CA GLU A 54 -23.77 -17.08 1.17
C GLU A 54 -23.93 -16.37 -0.19
N THR A 55 -23.07 -15.38 -0.47
CA THR A 55 -23.07 -14.56 -1.69
C THR A 55 -21.68 -14.40 -2.27
N PHE A 56 -21.55 -14.14 -3.57
CA PHE A 56 -20.26 -13.95 -4.24
C PHE A 56 -19.30 -13.00 -3.50
N VAL A 57 -18.05 -13.42 -3.38
CA VAL A 57 -16.99 -12.62 -2.74
C VAL A 57 -16.58 -11.46 -3.64
N THR A 58 -16.87 -10.24 -3.21
CA THR A 58 -16.47 -9.01 -3.92
C THR A 58 -14.95 -8.77 -3.77
N PRO A 59 -14.17 -8.70 -4.87
CA PRO A 59 -12.72 -8.57 -4.81
C PRO A 59 -12.21 -7.30 -4.11
N GLU A 60 -13.01 -6.23 -4.09
CA GLU A 60 -12.69 -4.93 -3.49
C GLU A 60 -12.46 -5.00 -1.98
N ARG A 61 -13.02 -6.02 -1.31
CA ARG A 61 -12.87 -6.23 0.13
C ARG A 61 -11.65 -7.10 0.48
N LEU A 62 -10.81 -7.42 -0.49
CA LEU A 62 -9.55 -8.13 -0.27
C LEU A 62 -8.40 -7.13 -0.10
N PRO A 63 -7.33 -7.51 0.61
CA PRO A 63 -6.11 -6.72 0.63
C PRO A 63 -5.65 -6.40 -0.80
N PRO A 64 -5.16 -5.18 -1.07
CA PRO A 64 -4.55 -4.88 -2.35
C PRO A 64 -3.29 -5.70 -2.57
N LYS A 65 -2.95 -5.92 -3.84
CA LYS A 65 -1.69 -6.56 -4.20
C LYS A 65 -0.51 -5.65 -3.82
N SER A 66 0.63 -6.25 -3.50
CA SER A 66 1.86 -5.55 -3.13
C SER A 66 2.23 -4.43 -4.11
N HIS A 67 2.17 -4.69 -5.43
CA HIS A 67 2.43 -3.69 -6.46
C HIS A 67 1.45 -2.49 -6.39
N THR A 68 0.15 -2.76 -6.19
CA THR A 68 -0.86 -1.70 -6.03
C THR A 68 -0.58 -0.84 -4.80
N THR A 69 -0.20 -1.48 -3.68
CA THR A 69 0.19 -0.78 -2.45
C THR A 69 1.42 0.10 -2.66
N ILE A 70 2.44 -0.38 -3.40
CA ILE A 70 3.63 0.40 -3.76
C ILE A 70 3.23 1.65 -4.54
N CYS A 71 2.50 1.48 -5.64
CA CYS A 71 2.08 2.60 -6.48
C CYS A 71 1.23 3.61 -5.70
N HIS A 72 0.34 3.12 -4.83
CA HIS A 72 -0.46 3.99 -3.96
C HIS A 72 0.42 4.80 -3.01
N SER A 73 1.35 4.14 -2.32
CA SER A 73 2.25 4.78 -1.34
C SER A 73 3.14 5.83 -2.00
N GLN A 74 3.71 5.52 -3.16
CA GLN A 74 4.52 6.48 -3.94
C GLN A 74 3.70 7.69 -4.40
N ARG A 75 2.45 7.48 -4.82
CA ARG A 75 1.56 8.58 -5.22
C ARG A 75 1.20 9.49 -4.04
N VAL A 76 0.97 8.92 -2.86
CA VAL A 76 0.71 9.69 -1.63
C VAL A 76 1.95 10.50 -1.26
N LEU A 77 3.14 9.89 -1.28
CA LEU A 77 4.40 10.59 -1.04
C LEU A 77 4.58 11.77 -1.99
N TYR A 78 4.37 11.56 -3.29
CA TYR A 78 4.47 12.64 -4.28
C TYR A 78 3.48 13.78 -3.99
N ARG A 79 2.23 13.47 -3.66
CA ARG A 79 1.23 14.51 -3.29
C ARG A 79 1.69 15.33 -2.08
N ILE A 80 2.24 14.67 -1.07
CA ILE A 80 2.76 15.33 0.12
C ILE A 80 3.98 16.20 -0.24
N MET A 81 4.91 15.70 -1.06
CA MET A 81 6.05 16.49 -1.55
C MET A 81 5.61 17.72 -2.35
N VAL A 82 4.57 17.61 -3.18
CA VAL A 82 3.99 18.76 -3.90
C VAL A 82 3.43 19.77 -2.91
N TRP A 83 2.65 19.34 -1.91
CA TRP A 83 2.10 20.23 -0.88
C TRP A 83 3.17 20.92 -0.04
N MET A 84 4.29 20.25 0.21
CA MET A 84 5.43 20.82 0.91
C MET A 84 6.34 21.69 0.02
N GLY A 85 6.02 21.88 -1.26
CA GLY A 85 6.85 22.66 -2.19
C GLY A 85 8.18 21.99 -2.56
N MET A 86 8.32 20.68 -2.33
CA MET A 86 9.57 19.91 -2.50
C MET A 86 9.59 19.03 -3.77
N ALA A 87 8.59 19.10 -4.63
CA ALA A 87 8.48 18.25 -5.81
C ALA A 87 9.56 18.57 -6.87
N LYS A 88 10.62 17.75 -6.92
CA LYS A 88 11.53 17.67 -8.07
C LYS A 88 11.06 16.55 -9.01
N ASN A 89 11.05 16.82 -10.31
CA ASN A 89 10.47 15.98 -11.37
C ASN A 89 11.10 14.59 -11.47
N THR A 90 10.65 13.60 -10.68
CA THR A 90 10.97 12.18 -10.92
C THR A 90 9.83 11.26 -10.50
N SER A 91 8.94 10.89 -11.43
CA SER A 91 8.20 9.63 -11.29
C SER A 91 7.95 8.97 -12.65
N LYS A 92 8.54 7.78 -12.84
CA LYS A 92 8.40 6.92 -14.04
C LYS A 92 7.07 6.14 -14.06
N CYS A 93 6.31 6.12 -12.95
CA CYS A 93 5.07 5.32 -12.83
C CYS A 93 3.79 6.07 -13.23
N ALA A 94 3.86 7.34 -13.64
CA ALA A 94 2.68 8.16 -13.97
C ALA A 94 2.17 8.02 -15.42
N ARG A 95 2.76 7.15 -16.25
CA ARG A 95 2.49 7.12 -17.71
C ARG A 95 2.10 5.78 -18.33
N SER A 96 1.87 4.69 -17.57
CA SER A 96 1.27 3.48 -18.15
C SER A 96 -0.23 3.44 -17.86
N GLY A 97 -1.00 4.19 -18.63
CA GLY A 97 -2.45 4.30 -18.45
C GLY A 97 -3.06 5.29 -19.42
N ARG A 98 -2.74 5.15 -20.70
CA ARG A 98 -3.53 5.62 -21.82
C ARG A 98 -3.32 4.67 -22.98
#